data_AF-A0A2Z2J1B4-F1
#
_entry.id   AF-A0A2Z2J1B4-F1
#
_cell.length_a   1.000
_cell.length_b   1.000
_cell.length_c   1.000
_cell.angle_alpha   90.00
_cell.angle_beta   90.00
_cell.angle_gamma   90.00
#
_symmetry.space_group_name_H-M   'P 1'
#
loop_
_entity.id
_entity.type
_entity.pdbx_description
1 polymer ?
#
loop_
_entity_poly.entity_id
_entity_poly.type
_entity_poly.pdbx_seq_one_letter_code
_entity_poly.pdbx_strand_id
1 'polypeptide(L)'
;MSIIKKIRKARREARAEIKAAKTRVKAEVKEASKAQQRQQKLLAKQEKALIKSEEKGLKKRRKHEKKIAQLELDKLKNGRLNTNNVKRYAGALRTAAPLLLPLIYRGVVAAQGQLEANRAKKAGLTTDQLASFSGHGASLKARTTGIRNSLKESNLPAGFKRDIKERLTEVEASIDNAEFMTDQQRRRVHKTIEGEIDNITAEIQKRLQA
;
A
#
# COMPACT_ATOMS: atom_id res chain seq x y z
N MET A 1 -26.95 -114.74 -9.38
CA MET A 1 -26.48 -114.15 -8.09
C MET A 1 -27.68 -113.73 -7.23
N SER A 2 -27.74 -114.18 -5.95
CA SER A 2 -28.88 -113.99 -5.02
C SER A 2 -29.13 -112.52 -4.58
N ILE A 3 -30.41 -112.14 -4.45
CA ILE A 3 -30.95 -110.80 -4.12
C ILE A 3 -30.40 -110.27 -2.78
N ILE A 4 -30.19 -111.13 -1.79
CA ILE A 4 -29.68 -110.76 -0.46
C ILE A 4 -28.24 -110.17 -0.55
N LYS A 5 -27.42 -110.69 -1.47
CA LYS A 5 -26.07 -110.16 -1.72
C LYS A 5 -26.10 -108.75 -2.33
N LYS A 6 -27.11 -108.45 -3.18
CA LYS A 6 -27.29 -107.12 -3.78
C LYS A 6 -27.69 -106.07 -2.73
N ILE A 7 -28.62 -106.37 -1.84
CA ILE A 7 -29.04 -105.45 -0.75
C ILE A 7 -27.88 -105.16 0.22
N ARG A 8 -27.10 -106.18 0.58
CA ARG A 8 -25.90 -106.01 1.42
C ARG A 8 -24.81 -105.20 0.72
N LYS A 9 -24.70 -105.25 -0.61
CA LYS A 9 -23.77 -104.42 -1.41
C LYS A 9 -24.24 -102.95 -1.41
N ALA A 10 -25.50 -102.70 -1.75
CA ALA A 10 -26.10 -101.35 -1.77
C ALA A 10 -26.02 -100.65 -0.39
N ARG A 11 -26.28 -101.36 0.71
CA ARG A 11 -26.12 -100.80 2.08
C ARG A 11 -24.67 -100.46 2.42
N ARG A 12 -23.70 -101.21 1.91
CA ARG A 12 -22.27 -100.92 2.13
C ARG A 12 -21.84 -99.69 1.32
N GLU A 13 -22.31 -99.56 0.08
CA GLU A 13 -22.08 -98.40 -0.78
C GLU A 13 -22.71 -97.14 -0.18
N ALA A 14 -23.99 -97.18 0.21
CA ALA A 14 -24.66 -96.05 0.87
C ALA A 14 -23.96 -95.64 2.19
N ARG A 15 -23.49 -96.61 3.00
CA ARG A 15 -22.71 -96.31 4.23
C ARG A 15 -21.35 -95.69 3.91
N ALA A 16 -20.70 -96.12 2.83
CA ALA A 16 -19.43 -95.56 2.37
C ALA A 16 -19.63 -94.12 1.87
N GLU A 17 -20.69 -93.87 1.10
CA GLU A 17 -21.07 -92.55 0.60
C GLU A 17 -21.43 -91.59 1.75
N ILE A 18 -22.21 -92.04 2.74
CA ILE A 18 -22.53 -91.22 3.93
C ILE A 18 -21.25 -90.89 4.73
N LYS A 19 -20.31 -91.84 4.86
CA LYS A 19 -19.02 -91.58 5.52
C LYS A 19 -18.14 -90.62 4.71
N ALA A 20 -18.11 -90.76 3.38
CA ALA A 20 -17.41 -89.84 2.48
C ALA A 20 -18.02 -88.43 2.54
N ALA A 21 -19.35 -88.31 2.51
CA ALA A 21 -20.05 -87.04 2.67
C ALA A 21 -19.77 -86.41 4.04
N LYS A 22 -19.83 -87.18 5.13
CA LYS A 22 -19.50 -86.70 6.48
C LYS A 22 -18.06 -86.22 6.60
N THR A 23 -17.10 -86.90 5.97
CA THR A 23 -15.68 -86.49 6.00
C THR A 23 -15.45 -85.24 5.17
N ARG A 24 -16.08 -85.12 3.99
CA ARG A 24 -16.06 -83.91 3.17
C ARG A 24 -16.65 -82.71 3.90
N VAL A 25 -17.86 -82.84 4.47
CA VAL A 25 -18.48 -81.76 5.24
C VAL A 25 -17.64 -81.37 6.46
N LYS A 26 -17.06 -82.34 7.20
CA LYS A 26 -16.15 -82.02 8.32
C LYS A 26 -14.89 -81.29 7.86
N ALA A 27 -14.34 -81.66 6.70
CA ALA A 27 -13.18 -80.99 6.12
C ALA A 27 -13.54 -79.56 5.67
N GLU A 28 -14.67 -79.39 4.98
CA GLU A 28 -15.19 -78.09 4.52
C GLU A 28 -15.48 -77.16 5.71
N VAL A 29 -16.15 -77.65 6.76
CA VAL A 29 -16.40 -76.85 7.98
C VAL A 29 -15.09 -76.45 8.67
N LYS A 30 -14.09 -77.34 8.69
CA LYS A 30 -12.77 -77.05 9.28
C LYS A 30 -11.98 -76.03 8.45
N GLU A 31 -12.04 -76.11 7.12
CA GLU A 31 -11.39 -75.13 6.25
C GLU A 31 -12.14 -73.79 6.26
N ALA A 32 -13.47 -73.80 6.30
CA ALA A 32 -14.28 -72.61 6.47
C ALA A 32 -14.00 -71.91 7.80
N SER A 33 -13.89 -72.65 8.91
CA SER A 33 -13.58 -72.06 10.22
C SER A 33 -12.16 -71.47 10.27
N LYS A 34 -11.17 -72.13 9.65
CA LYS A 34 -9.82 -71.57 9.48
C LYS A 34 -9.82 -70.33 8.60
N ALA A 35 -10.57 -70.33 7.50
CA ALA A 35 -10.69 -69.18 6.60
C ALA A 35 -11.32 -67.98 7.32
N GLN A 36 -12.42 -68.21 8.06
CA GLN A 36 -13.06 -67.20 8.89
C GLN A 36 -12.11 -66.64 9.96
N GLN A 37 -11.35 -67.49 10.66
CA GLN A 37 -10.36 -67.03 11.63
C GLN A 37 -9.25 -66.19 10.99
N ARG A 38 -8.78 -66.56 9.79
CA ARG A 38 -7.80 -65.76 9.05
C ARG A 38 -8.38 -64.40 8.65
N GLN A 39 -9.61 -64.39 8.15
CA GLN A 39 -10.32 -63.16 7.78
C GLN A 39 -10.50 -62.24 8.99
N GLN A 40 -10.99 -62.75 10.12
CA GLN A 40 -11.14 -61.99 11.36
C GLN A 40 -9.80 -61.43 11.85
N LYS A 41 -8.71 -62.20 11.76
CA LYS A 41 -7.36 -61.71 12.11
C LYS A 41 -6.89 -60.57 11.20
N LEU A 42 -7.18 -60.66 9.90
CA LEU A 42 -6.84 -59.59 8.95
C LEU A 42 -7.67 -58.33 9.22
N LEU A 43 -8.97 -58.48 9.46
CA LEU A 43 -9.86 -57.37 9.83
C LEU A 43 -9.40 -56.69 11.12
N ALA A 44 -9.10 -57.45 12.17
CA ALA A 44 -8.59 -56.90 13.42
C ALA A 44 -7.23 -56.18 13.26
N LYS A 45 -6.37 -56.62 12.33
CA LYS A 45 -5.13 -55.89 12.00
C LYS A 45 -5.41 -54.58 11.27
N GLN A 46 -6.36 -54.58 10.32
CA GLN A 46 -6.77 -53.39 9.59
C GLN A 46 -7.42 -52.36 10.52
N GLU A 47 -8.34 -52.79 11.39
CA GLU A 47 -8.96 -51.95 12.42
C GLU A 47 -7.92 -51.30 13.33
N LYS A 48 -6.95 -52.08 13.84
CA LYS A 48 -5.86 -51.53 14.66
C LYS A 48 -4.99 -50.53 13.89
N ALA A 49 -4.70 -50.80 12.62
CA ALA A 49 -3.93 -49.87 11.79
C ALA A 49 -4.71 -48.57 11.53
N LEU A 50 -6.01 -48.68 11.27
CA LEU A 50 -6.92 -47.56 11.09
C LEU A 50 -6.98 -46.69 12.35
N ILE A 51 -7.27 -47.28 13.52
CA ILE A 51 -7.30 -46.57 14.80
C ILE A 51 -5.97 -45.85 15.07
N LYS A 52 -4.83 -46.52 14.84
CA LYS A 52 -3.50 -45.90 15.02
C LYS A 52 -3.28 -44.73 14.07
N SER A 53 -3.79 -44.80 12.84
CA SER A 53 -3.70 -43.72 11.87
C SER A 53 -4.58 -42.52 12.28
N GLU A 54 -5.79 -42.79 12.75
CA GLU A 54 -6.74 -41.80 13.24
C GLU A 54 -6.19 -41.10 14.49
N GLU A 55 -5.68 -41.84 15.47
CA GLU A 55 -5.03 -41.28 16.65
C GLU A 55 -3.87 -40.34 16.29
N LYS A 56 -3.04 -40.72 15.31
CA LYS A 56 -1.95 -39.87 14.82
C LYS A 56 -2.51 -38.61 14.15
N GLY A 57 -3.56 -38.74 13.35
CA GLY A 57 -4.28 -37.63 12.74
C GLY A 57 -4.83 -36.66 13.79
N LEU A 58 -5.56 -37.17 14.78
CA LEU A 58 -6.12 -36.40 15.89
C LEU A 58 -5.03 -35.73 16.73
N LYS A 59 -3.90 -36.40 16.99
CA LYS A 59 -2.75 -35.79 17.67
C LYS A 59 -2.17 -34.63 16.87
N LYS A 60 -2.03 -34.76 15.54
CA LYS A 60 -1.56 -33.66 14.67
C LYS A 60 -2.54 -32.49 14.67
N ARG A 61 -3.85 -32.76 14.56
CA ARG A 61 -4.90 -31.74 14.62
C ARG A 61 -4.86 -30.97 15.94
N ARG A 62 -4.88 -31.67 17.08
CA ARG A 62 -4.77 -31.04 18.42
C ARG A 62 -3.51 -30.19 18.57
N LYS A 63 -2.36 -30.64 18.06
CA LYS A 63 -1.12 -29.84 18.08
C LYS A 63 -1.23 -28.59 17.21
N HIS A 64 -1.88 -28.68 16.06
CA HIS A 64 -2.09 -27.56 15.17
C HIS A 64 -3.07 -26.55 15.76
N GLU A 65 -4.20 -27.00 16.28
CA GLU A 65 -5.19 -26.19 16.99
C GLU A 65 -4.55 -25.47 18.19
N LYS A 66 -3.75 -26.17 18.99
CA LYS A 66 -3.01 -25.54 20.10
C LYS A 66 -2.05 -24.44 19.59
N LYS A 67 -1.34 -24.68 18.48
CA LYS A 67 -0.45 -23.66 17.89
C LYS A 67 -1.23 -22.46 17.38
N ILE A 68 -2.37 -22.68 16.72
CA ILE A 68 -3.23 -21.59 16.25
C ILE A 68 -3.73 -20.78 17.43
N ALA A 69 -4.27 -21.44 18.47
CA ALA A 69 -4.74 -20.77 19.67
C ALA A 69 -3.63 -19.98 20.39
N GLN A 70 -2.41 -20.54 20.44
CA GLN A 70 -1.25 -19.82 20.97
C GLN A 70 -0.91 -18.59 20.13
N LEU A 71 -0.88 -18.71 18.80
CA LEU A 71 -0.63 -17.59 17.90
C LEU A 71 -1.70 -16.51 18.00
N GLU A 72 -2.97 -16.88 18.15
CA GLU A 72 -4.07 -15.93 18.35
C GLU A 72 -3.98 -15.23 19.69
N LEU A 73 -3.68 -15.96 20.76
CA LEU A 73 -3.45 -15.39 22.08
C LEU A 73 -2.23 -14.46 22.08
N ASP A 74 -1.14 -14.84 21.40
CA ASP A 74 0.03 -13.99 21.23
C ASP A 74 -0.31 -12.74 20.41
N LYS A 75 -1.13 -12.85 19.35
CA LYS A 75 -1.62 -11.67 18.61
C LYS A 75 -2.44 -10.74 19.49
N LEU A 76 -3.35 -11.29 20.32
CA LEU A 76 -4.17 -10.52 21.25
C LEU A 76 -3.31 -9.84 22.32
N LYS A 77 -2.37 -10.56 22.95
CA LYS A 77 -1.45 -10.01 23.96
C LYS A 77 -0.56 -8.91 23.41
N ASN A 78 -0.06 -9.09 22.19
CA ASN A 78 0.84 -8.13 21.56
C ASN A 78 0.11 -6.87 21.07
N GLY A 79 -1.22 -6.89 21.00
CA GLY A 79 -2.03 -5.76 20.58
C GLY A 79 -1.73 -5.28 19.14
N ARG A 80 -2.32 -4.15 18.77
CA ARG A 80 -2.16 -3.57 17.42
C ARG A 80 -0.77 -2.94 17.21
N LEU A 81 -0.15 -2.46 18.29
CA LEU A 81 1.17 -1.85 18.30
C LEU A 81 2.10 -2.63 19.22
N ASN A 82 2.87 -3.55 18.62
CA ASN A 82 3.92 -4.30 19.31
C ASN A 82 5.30 -3.76 18.88
N THR A 83 6.24 -3.73 19.82
CA THR A 83 7.68 -3.51 19.61
C THR A 83 8.22 -4.25 18.38
N ASN A 84 7.80 -5.49 18.12
CA ASN A 84 8.24 -6.23 16.94
C ASN A 84 7.75 -5.62 15.61
N ASN A 85 6.51 -5.14 15.56
CA ASN A 85 5.98 -4.47 14.37
C ASN A 85 6.70 -3.13 14.17
N VAL A 86 6.90 -2.36 15.25
CA VAL A 86 7.64 -1.09 15.19
C VAL A 86 9.07 -1.32 14.69
N LYS A 87 9.79 -2.31 15.20
CA LYS A 87 11.14 -2.67 14.74
C LYS A 87 11.18 -3.06 13.25
N ARG A 88 10.16 -3.79 12.77
CA ARG A 88 10.05 -4.15 11.34
C ARG A 88 9.89 -2.92 10.46
N TYR A 89 8.97 -2.02 10.82
CA TYR A 89 8.77 -0.78 10.06
C TYR A 89 9.97 0.16 10.16
N ALA A 90 10.59 0.30 11.33
CA ALA A 90 11.80 1.09 11.51
C ALA A 90 12.97 0.53 10.70
N GLY A 91 13.12 -0.79 10.63
CA GLY A 91 14.12 -1.45 9.78
C GLY A 91 13.86 -1.23 8.28
N ALA A 92 12.60 -1.36 7.85
CA ALA A 92 12.19 -1.08 6.47
C ALA A 92 12.42 0.40 6.09
N LEU A 93 12.06 1.33 6.97
CA LEU A 93 12.34 2.75 6.78
C LEU A 93 13.83 3.03 6.75
N ARG A 94 14.63 2.47 7.66
CA ARG A 94 16.09 2.68 7.71
C ARG A 94 16.79 2.18 6.45
N THR A 95 16.33 1.06 5.89
CA THR A 95 16.87 0.51 4.64
C THR A 95 16.43 1.30 3.41
N ALA A 96 15.20 1.80 3.39
CA ALA A 96 14.70 2.64 2.31
C ALA A 96 15.14 4.11 2.41
N ALA A 97 15.58 4.59 3.59
CA ALA A 97 15.89 5.98 3.86
C ALA A 97 16.91 6.59 2.88
N PRO A 98 18.02 5.93 2.49
CA PRO A 98 18.99 6.51 1.55
C PRO A 98 18.41 6.81 0.17
N LEU A 99 17.35 6.10 -0.24
CA LEU A 99 16.67 6.32 -1.52
C LEU A 99 15.47 7.26 -1.38
N LEU A 100 14.72 7.16 -0.28
CA LEU A 100 13.55 8.00 -0.05
C LEU A 100 13.92 9.45 0.26
N LEU A 101 14.97 9.69 1.06
CA LEU A 101 15.39 11.03 1.46
C LEU A 101 15.68 11.94 0.25
N PRO A 102 16.53 11.54 -0.72
CA PRO A 102 16.78 12.36 -1.91
C PRO A 102 15.53 12.61 -2.76
N LEU A 103 14.61 11.65 -2.85
CA LEU A 103 13.39 11.80 -3.64
C LEU A 103 12.42 12.78 -3.01
N ILE A 104 12.22 12.72 -1.69
CA ILE A 104 11.42 13.70 -0.96
C ILE A 104 12.03 15.09 -1.11
N TYR A 105 13.34 15.21 -0.93
CA TYR A 105 14.04 16.49 -1.09
C TYR A 105 13.84 17.06 -2.50
N ARG A 106 14.06 16.26 -3.55
CA ARG A 106 13.82 16.68 -4.94
C ARG A 106 12.37 17.07 -5.19
N GLY A 107 11.42 16.33 -4.63
CA GLY A 107 9.99 16.65 -4.73
C GLY A 107 9.66 18.00 -4.11
N VAL A 108 10.18 18.27 -2.90
CA VAL A 108 9.98 19.56 -2.20
C VAL A 108 10.62 20.70 -2.99
N VAL A 109 11.87 20.55 -3.43
CA VAL A 109 12.59 21.60 -4.18
C VAL A 109 11.92 21.86 -5.54
N ALA A 110 11.48 20.82 -6.25
CA ALA A 110 10.77 20.98 -7.51
C ALA A 110 9.43 21.72 -7.32
N ALA A 111 8.69 21.40 -6.26
CA ALA A 111 7.46 22.10 -5.92
C ALA A 111 7.71 23.59 -5.59
N GLN A 112 8.76 23.88 -4.80
CA GLN A 112 9.15 25.26 -4.49
C GLN A 112 9.57 26.03 -5.74
N GLY A 113 10.42 25.45 -6.59
CA GLY A 113 10.83 26.05 -7.85
C GLY A 113 9.66 26.35 -8.78
N GLN A 114 8.65 25.48 -8.83
CA GLN A 114 7.43 25.73 -9.61
C GLN A 114 6.63 26.92 -9.06
N LEU A 115 6.53 27.05 -7.73
CA LEU A 115 5.85 28.19 -7.09
C LEU A 115 6.60 29.49 -7.35
N GLU A 116 7.93 29.50 -7.26
CA GLU A 116 8.78 30.65 -7.54
C GLU A 116 8.72 31.06 -9.01
N ALA A 117 8.80 30.10 -9.94
CA ALA A 117 8.63 30.35 -11.36
C ALA A 117 7.25 30.96 -11.67
N ASN A 118 6.19 30.48 -11.02
CA ASN A 118 4.85 31.04 -11.17
C ASN A 118 4.75 32.46 -10.62
N ARG A 119 5.40 32.76 -9.48
CA ARG A 119 5.47 34.13 -8.93
C ARG A 119 6.23 35.07 -9.86
N ALA A 120 7.38 34.62 -10.38
CA ALA A 120 8.20 35.38 -11.31
C ALA A 120 7.42 35.70 -12.60
N LYS A 121 6.74 34.69 -13.18
CA LYS A 121 5.85 34.87 -14.33
C LYS A 121 4.73 35.88 -14.08
N LYS A 122 4.06 35.82 -12.92
CA LYS A 122 3.03 36.80 -12.56
C LYS A 122 3.57 38.23 -12.45
N ALA A 123 4.82 38.39 -12.03
CA ALA A 123 5.50 39.67 -11.97
C ALA A 123 6.11 40.09 -13.31
N GLY A 124 6.05 39.27 -14.37
CA GLY A 124 6.71 39.55 -15.65
C GLY A 124 8.25 39.55 -15.56
N LEU A 125 8.80 38.81 -14.60
CA LEU A 125 10.24 38.73 -14.34
C LEU A 125 10.75 37.30 -14.50
N THR A 126 12.05 37.16 -14.71
CA THR A 126 12.75 35.87 -14.57
C THR A 126 12.91 35.50 -13.10
N THR A 127 13.14 34.22 -12.80
CA THR A 127 13.37 33.74 -11.43
C THR A 127 14.56 34.43 -10.77
N ASP A 128 15.64 34.64 -11.53
CA ASP A 128 16.87 35.28 -11.02
C ASP A 128 16.64 36.76 -10.71
N GLN A 129 15.85 37.45 -11.54
CA GLN A 129 15.43 38.82 -11.26
C GLN A 129 14.54 38.89 -10.02
N LEU A 130 13.59 37.97 -9.86
CA LEU A 130 12.73 37.93 -8.68
C LEU A 130 13.56 37.70 -7.40
N ALA A 131 14.58 36.84 -7.47
CA ALA A 131 15.49 36.55 -6.34
C ALA A 131 16.35 37.75 -5.91
N SER A 132 16.58 38.72 -6.81
CA SER A 132 17.31 39.94 -6.47
C SER A 132 16.52 40.91 -5.57
N PHE A 133 15.20 40.73 -5.48
CA PHE A 133 14.35 41.53 -4.60
C PHE A 133 14.20 40.86 -3.23
N SER A 134 14.59 41.56 -2.18
CA SER A 134 14.44 41.14 -0.77
C SER A 134 13.80 42.25 0.07
N GLY A 135 13.29 41.88 1.25
CA GLY A 135 12.62 42.81 2.18
C GLY A 135 11.10 42.70 2.17
N HIS A 136 10.45 43.51 3.01
CA HIS A 136 9.00 43.53 3.15
C HIS A 136 8.29 44.02 1.88
N GLY A 137 8.93 44.90 1.10
CA GLY A 137 8.44 45.47 -0.15
C GLY A 137 8.83 44.69 -1.40
N ALA A 138 9.52 43.55 -1.29
CA ALA A 138 10.10 42.81 -2.42
C ALA A 138 9.08 42.49 -3.53
N SER A 139 7.86 42.08 -3.15
CA SER A 139 6.78 41.80 -4.10
C SER A 139 6.35 43.04 -4.88
N LEU A 140 6.27 44.20 -4.23
CA LEU A 140 5.90 45.46 -4.85
C LEU A 140 7.01 45.95 -5.79
N LYS A 141 8.28 45.84 -5.39
CA LYS A 141 9.45 46.14 -6.24
C LYS A 141 9.53 45.26 -7.49
N ALA A 142 9.22 43.97 -7.33
CA ALA A 142 9.16 43.03 -8.43
C ALA A 142 8.08 43.43 -9.44
N ARG A 143 6.86 43.78 -8.96
CA ARG A 143 5.76 44.23 -9.82
C ARG A 143 6.09 45.55 -10.54
N THR A 144 6.62 46.56 -9.84
CA THR A 144 7.01 47.83 -10.48
C THR A 144 8.10 47.65 -11.53
N THR A 145 9.08 46.77 -11.28
CA THR A 145 10.12 46.44 -12.27
C THR A 145 9.52 45.70 -13.47
N GLY A 146 8.60 44.76 -13.25
CA GLY A 146 7.86 44.07 -14.31
C GLY A 146 7.08 45.03 -15.21
N ILE A 147 6.38 46.00 -14.63
CA ILE A 147 5.68 47.06 -15.37
C ILE A 147 6.68 47.90 -16.16
N ARG A 148 7.80 48.30 -15.54
CA ARG A 148 8.85 49.10 -16.20
C ARG A 148 9.46 48.37 -17.40
N ASN A 149 9.69 47.06 -17.30
CA ASN A 149 10.17 46.24 -18.42
C ASN A 149 9.10 46.14 -19.52
N SER A 150 7.85 45.89 -19.15
CA SER A 150 6.73 45.82 -20.11
C SER A 150 6.50 47.15 -20.85
N LEU A 151 6.70 48.28 -20.15
CA LEU A 151 6.55 49.62 -20.72
C LEU A 151 7.64 49.93 -21.76
N LYS A 152 8.86 49.42 -21.59
CA LYS A 152 9.95 49.59 -22.57
C LYS A 152 9.56 48.98 -23.92
N GLU A 153 9.06 47.74 -23.89
CA GLU A 153 8.66 46.96 -25.08
C GLU A 153 7.32 47.42 -25.70
N SER A 154 6.52 48.21 -24.98
CA SER A 154 5.19 48.65 -25.46
C SER A 154 5.25 49.69 -26.59
N ASN A 155 4.26 49.70 -27.50
CA ASN A 155 4.16 50.74 -28.56
C ASN A 155 3.38 51.99 -28.09
N LEU A 156 3.74 52.53 -26.92
CA LEU A 156 3.07 53.70 -26.34
C LEU A 156 3.82 55.01 -26.65
N PRO A 157 3.12 56.16 -26.70
CA PRO A 157 3.75 57.46 -26.93
C PRO A 157 4.85 57.78 -25.92
N ALA A 158 5.97 58.36 -26.38
CA ALA A 158 7.15 58.64 -25.55
C ALA A 158 6.84 59.53 -24.34
N GLY A 159 5.97 60.53 -24.49
CA GLY A 159 5.54 61.40 -23.39
C GLY A 159 4.82 60.62 -22.28
N PHE A 160 3.94 59.69 -22.65
CA PHE A 160 3.23 58.83 -21.71
C PHE A 160 4.18 57.85 -21.02
N LYS A 161 5.09 57.22 -21.77
CA LYS A 161 6.13 56.36 -21.18
C LYS A 161 6.98 57.09 -20.14
N ARG A 162 7.30 58.38 -20.38
CA ARG A 162 8.06 59.20 -19.44
C ARG A 162 7.28 59.47 -18.15
N ASP A 163 6.02 59.85 -18.25
CA ASP A 163 5.14 60.11 -17.11
C ASP A 163 4.99 58.87 -16.20
N ILE A 164 4.66 57.72 -16.79
CA ILE A 164 4.57 56.46 -16.04
C ILE A 164 5.91 56.08 -15.40
N LYS A 165 7.03 56.31 -16.10
CA LYS A 165 8.36 56.01 -15.54
C LYS A 165 8.65 56.85 -14.29
N GLU A 166 8.27 58.12 -14.30
CA GLU A 166 8.44 59.03 -13.17
C GLU A 166 7.58 58.59 -11.97
N ARG A 167 6.31 58.27 -12.21
CA ARG A 167 5.42 57.71 -11.17
C ARG A 167 5.93 56.39 -10.60
N LEU A 168 6.44 55.49 -11.44
CA LEU A 168 7.05 54.24 -10.97
C LEU A 168 8.30 54.48 -10.12
N THR A 169 9.06 55.55 -10.37
CA THR A 169 10.20 55.95 -9.53
C THR A 169 9.74 56.47 -8.16
N GLU A 170 8.65 57.25 -8.10
CA GLU A 170 8.06 57.69 -6.84
C GLU A 170 7.49 56.53 -6.02
N VAL A 171 6.84 55.56 -6.68
CA VAL A 171 6.39 54.33 -6.05
C VAL A 171 7.57 53.54 -5.47
N GLU A 172 8.67 53.40 -6.21
CA GLU A 172 9.87 52.70 -5.74
C GLU A 172 10.47 53.35 -4.49
N ALA A 173 10.60 54.68 -4.49
CA ALA A 173 11.04 55.44 -3.32
C ALA A 173 10.09 55.27 -2.12
N SER A 174 8.78 55.21 -2.36
CA SER A 174 7.78 54.96 -1.32
C SER A 174 7.91 53.55 -0.70
N ILE A 175 8.23 52.54 -1.52
CA ILE A 175 8.50 51.18 -1.04
C ILE A 175 9.76 51.16 -0.16
N ASP A 176 10.83 51.83 -0.58
CA ASP A 176 12.07 51.92 0.20
C ASP A 176 11.85 52.62 1.55
N ASN A 177 11.09 53.70 1.57
CA ASN A 177 10.75 54.42 2.80
C ASN A 177 9.90 53.55 3.75
N ALA A 178 9.05 52.68 3.22
CA ALA A 178 8.19 51.81 4.01
C ALA A 178 8.96 50.78 4.84
N GLU A 179 10.17 50.38 4.42
CA GLU A 179 11.03 49.44 5.17
C GLU A 179 11.45 49.99 6.54
N PHE A 180 11.56 51.31 6.67
CA PHE A 180 11.95 51.99 7.92
C PHE A 180 10.76 52.33 8.83
N MET A 181 9.54 51.97 8.45
CA MET A 181 8.32 52.27 9.20
C MET A 181 7.93 51.13 10.14
N THR A 182 7.13 51.45 11.17
CA THR A 182 6.50 50.44 12.03
C THR A 182 5.62 49.48 11.22
N ASP A 183 5.39 48.26 11.71
CA ASP A 183 4.60 47.24 11.00
C ASP A 183 3.20 47.71 10.60
N GLN A 184 2.54 48.49 11.45
CA GLN A 184 1.21 49.03 11.15
C GLN A 184 1.27 50.09 10.05
N GLN A 185 2.24 51.00 10.10
CA GLN A 185 2.44 52.04 9.08
C GLN A 185 2.84 51.43 7.74
N ARG A 186 3.80 50.50 7.76
CA ARG A 186 4.28 49.77 6.57
C ARG A 186 3.14 49.07 5.85
N ARG A 187 2.26 48.35 6.55
CA ARG A 187 1.09 47.68 5.96
C ARG A 187 0.13 48.67 5.30
N ARG A 188 -0.12 49.83 5.91
CA ARG A 188 -0.98 50.88 5.33
C ARG A 188 -0.36 51.44 4.06
N VAL A 189 0.94 51.77 4.11
CA VAL A 189 1.68 52.29 2.96
C VAL A 189 1.74 51.28 1.82
N HIS A 190 2.02 50.01 2.11
CA HIS A 190 1.99 48.93 1.10
C HIS A 190 0.62 48.81 0.42
N LYS A 191 -0.49 48.94 1.16
CA LYS A 191 -1.84 48.91 0.58
C LYS A 191 -2.10 50.10 -0.35
N THR A 192 -1.63 51.30 0.03
CA THR A 192 -1.73 52.49 -0.83
C THR A 192 -0.89 52.31 -2.09
N ILE A 193 0.35 51.82 -1.96
CA ILE A 193 1.25 51.54 -3.08
C ILE A 193 0.66 50.49 -4.02
N GLU A 194 0.07 49.43 -3.49
CA GLU A 194 -0.60 48.40 -4.29
C GLU A 194 -1.72 49.00 -5.15
N GLY A 195 -2.55 49.87 -4.58
CA GLY A 195 -3.58 50.61 -5.33
C GLY A 195 -2.99 51.50 -6.43
N GLU A 196 -1.88 52.19 -6.17
CA GLU A 196 -1.23 53.03 -7.18
C GLU A 196 -0.63 52.22 -8.33
N ILE A 197 0.00 51.08 -8.02
CA ILE A 197 0.51 50.14 -9.03
C ILE A 197 -0.64 49.62 -9.90
N ASP A 198 -1.77 49.27 -9.30
CA ASP A 198 -2.94 48.77 -10.03
C ASP A 198 -3.57 49.87 -10.91
N ASN A 199 -3.63 51.12 -10.43
CA ASN A 199 -4.08 52.28 -11.21
C ASN A 199 -3.17 52.54 -12.43
N ILE A 200 -1.85 52.57 -12.22
CA ILE A 200 -0.86 52.71 -13.31
C ILE A 200 -1.05 51.60 -14.34
N THR A 201 -1.22 50.36 -13.87
CA THR A 201 -1.41 49.20 -14.75
C THR A 201 -2.69 49.33 -15.58
N ALA A 202 -3.80 49.74 -14.97
CA ALA A 202 -5.07 49.96 -15.65
C ALA A 202 -4.98 51.08 -16.70
N GLU A 203 -4.25 52.15 -16.39
CA GLU A 203 -4.02 53.26 -17.32
C GLU A 203 -3.20 52.84 -18.54
N ILE A 204 -2.12 52.08 -18.33
CA ILE A 204 -1.32 51.49 -19.41
C ILE A 204 -2.20 50.61 -20.30
N GLN A 205 -3.01 49.72 -19.71
CA GLN A 205 -3.91 48.84 -20.45
C GLN A 205 -4.93 49.62 -21.28
N LYS A 206 -5.57 50.63 -20.68
CA LYS A 206 -6.53 51.50 -21.38
C LYS A 206 -5.88 52.19 -22.57
N ARG A 207 -4.62 52.60 -22.44
CA ARG A 207 -3.88 53.28 -23.52
C ARG A 207 -3.39 52.33 -24.62
N LEU A 208 -3.17 51.06 -24.30
CA LEU A 208 -2.84 50.02 -25.30
C LEU A 208 -4.06 49.57 -26.13
N GLN A 209 -5.26 49.69 -25.57
CA GLN A 209 -6.52 49.34 -26.25
C GLN A 209 -7.14 50.49 -27.06
N ALA A 210 -6.63 51.71 -26.90
CA ALA A 210 -7.09 52.92 -27.58
C ALA A 210 -6.25 53.20 -28.83
#